data_AF-A0A8T4I0W0-F1
#
_entry.id   AF-A0A8T4I0W0-F1
#
_cell.length_a   1.000
_cell.length_b   1.000
_cell.length_c   1.000
_cell.angle_alpha   90.00
_cell.angle_beta   90.00
_cell.angle_gamma   90.00
#
_symmetry.space_group_name_H-M   'P 1'
#
loop_
_entity.id
_entity.type
_entity.pdbx_description
1 polymer ?
#
loop_
_entity_poly.entity_id
_entity_poly.type
_entity_poly.pdbx_seq_one_letter_code
_entity_poly.pdbx_strand_id
1 'polypeptide(L)' 'YGAVPVGPGLLAPAGVYAVGVALVLRDLAREAAGRAASLAAIAVGAALSWVLATPELAVASTAAFALSETLDFAVYEPLR' A
#
# COMPACT_ATOMS: atom_id res chain seq x y z
N TYR A 1 -7.83 21.36 -1.32
CA TYR A 1 -7.89 19.93 -1.00
C TYR A 1 -9.21 19.66 -0.31
N GLY A 2 -10.15 18.97 -0.98
CA GLY A 2 -11.54 18.85 -0.54
C GLY A 2 -11.75 17.60 0.30
N ALA A 3 -12.28 17.77 1.51
CA ALA A 3 -12.89 16.67 2.24
C ALA A 3 -14.28 16.40 1.63
N VAL A 4 -14.68 15.14 1.54
CA VAL A 4 -15.90 14.72 0.87
C VAL A 4 -16.71 13.82 1.80
N PRO A 5 -18.04 14.01 1.89
CA PRO A 5 -18.88 13.20 2.76
C PRO A 5 -18.96 11.77 2.24
N VAL A 6 -18.68 10.81 3.13
CA VAL A 6 -18.69 9.37 2.83
C VAL A 6 -19.71 8.60 3.66
N GLY A 7 -20.49 9.30 4.48
CA GLY A 7 -21.49 8.72 5.37
C GLY A 7 -21.96 9.73 6.42
N PRO A 8 -22.88 9.34 7.31
CA PRO A 8 -23.44 10.24 8.32
C PRO A 8 -22.35 10.76 9.26
N GLY A 9 -22.00 12.04 9.12
CA GLY A 9 -21.00 12.72 9.94
C GLY A 9 -19.53 12.40 9.60
N LEU A 10 -19.26 11.62 8.54
CA LEU A 10 -17.91 11.20 8.18
C LEU A 10 -17.41 11.94 6.94
N LEU A 11 -16.18 12.47 7.05
CA LEU A 11 -15.47 13.15 5.99
C LEU A 11 -14.21 12.36 5.64
N ALA A 12 -13.98 12.17 4.34
CA ALA A 12 -12.76 11.57 3.85
C ALA A 12 -12.05 12.50 2.85
N PRO A 13 -10.74 12.36 2.65
CA PRO A 13 -10.03 13.09 1.60
C PRO A 13 -10.61 12.77 0.21
N ALA A 14 -10.64 13.74 -0.70
CA ALA A 14 -11.11 13.54 -2.09
C ALA A 14 -10.42 12.38 -2.83
N GLY A 15 -9.23 11.96 -2.39
CA GLY A 15 -8.53 10.79 -2.92
C GLY A 15 -9.32 9.47 -2.80
N VAL A 16 -10.33 9.39 -1.92
CA VAL A 16 -11.17 8.19 -1.77
C VAL A 16 -11.88 7.80 -3.07
N TYR A 17 -12.26 8.77 -3.91
CA TYR A 17 -12.86 8.47 -5.21
C TYR A 17 -11.96 7.68 -6.15
N ALA A 18 -10.65 7.81 -6.01
CA ALA A 18 -9.67 7.12 -6.84
C ALA A 18 -9.30 5.72 -6.32
N VAL A 19 -9.73 5.34 -5.11
CA VAL A 19 -9.28 4.10 -4.44
C VAL A 19 -9.63 2.86 -5.26
N GLY A 20 -10.87 2.76 -5.77
CA GLY A 20 -11.28 1.60 -6.57
C GLY A 20 -10.42 1.41 -7.82
N VAL A 21 -10.13 2.50 -8.54
CA VAL A 21 -9.27 2.48 -9.73
C VAL A 21 -7.83 2.11 -9.35
N ALA A 22 -7.31 2.66 -8.27
CA ALA A 22 -5.96 2.37 -7.80
C ALA A 22 -5.78 0.88 -7.43
N LEU A 23 -6.78 0.27 -6.81
CA LEU A 23 -6.75 -1.16 -6.45
C LEU A 23 -6.74 -2.05 -7.69
N VAL A 24 -7.58 -1.78 -8.70
CA VAL A 24 -7.59 -2.53 -9.96
C VAL A 24 -6.26 -2.41 -10.70
N LEU A 25 -5.71 -1.19 -10.79
CA LEU A 25 -4.41 -0.96 -11.43
C LEU A 25 -3.27 -1.68 -10.69
N ARG A 26 -3.33 -1.76 -9.36
CA ARG A 26 -2.35 -2.50 -8.55
C ARG A 26 -2.36 -3.99 -8.86
N ASP A 27 -3.55 -4.57 -8.99
CA ASP A 27 -3.70 -5.99 -9.25
C ASP A 27 -3.22 -6.33 -10.68
N LEU A 28 -3.59 -5.50 -11.66
CA LEU A 28 -3.08 -5.61 -13.04
C LEU A 28 -1.56 -5.42 -13.14
N ALA A 29 -0.99 -4.48 -12.38
CA ALA A 29 0.46 -4.26 -12.35
C ALA A 29 1.20 -5.48 -11.75
N ARG A 30 0.62 -6.13 -10.75
CA ARG A 30 1.17 -7.34 -10.14
C ARG A 30 1.08 -8.54 -11.08
N GLU A 31 -0.02 -8.69 -11.80
CA GLU A 31 -0.20 -9.73 -12.83
C GLU A 31 0.76 -9.54 -14.02
N ALA A 32 0.94 -8.31 -14.51
CA ALA A 32 1.76 -8.03 -15.68
C ALA A 32 3.28 -8.06 -15.41
N ALA A 33 3.71 -7.60 -14.23
CA ALA A 33 5.14 -7.38 -13.95
C ALA A 33 5.79 -8.48 -13.10
N GLY A 34 5.00 -9.38 -12.50
CA GLY A 34 5.48 -10.46 -11.67
C GLY A 34 5.98 -10.01 -10.28
N ARG A 35 6.32 -11.00 -9.44
CA ARG A 35 6.62 -10.79 -8.00
C ARG A 35 7.78 -9.81 -7.77
N ALA A 36 8.88 -9.95 -8.52
CA ALA A 36 10.08 -9.12 -8.35
C ALA A 36 9.85 -7.63 -8.67
N ALA A 37 9.11 -7.32 -9.73
CA ALA A 37 8.78 -5.94 -10.08
C ALA A 37 7.80 -5.31 -9.07
N SER A 38 6.87 -6.10 -8.53
CA SER A 38 5.96 -5.64 -7.48
C SER A 38 6.69 -5.28 -6.18
N LEU A 39 7.71 -6.06 -5.80
CA LEU A 39 8.57 -5.76 -4.65
C LEU A 39 9.41 -4.49 -4.90
N ALA A 40 9.97 -4.33 -6.10
CA ALA A 40 10.69 -3.12 -6.48
C ALA A 40 9.80 -1.86 -6.43
N ALA A 41 8.56 -1.95 -6.91
CA ALA A 41 7.60 -0.85 -6.86
C ALA A 41 7.22 -0.46 -5.42
N ILE A 42 7.06 -1.46 -4.53
CA ILE A 42 6.84 -1.22 -3.09
C ILE A 42 8.05 -0.51 -2.47
N ALA A 43 9.27 -0.99 -2.75
CA ALA A 43 10.49 -0.38 -2.23
C ALA A 43 10.65 1.08 -2.67
N VAL A 44 10.36 1.38 -3.94
CA VAL A 44 10.37 2.75 -4.48
C VAL A 44 9.27 3.60 -3.83
N GLY A 45 8.05 3.08 -3.69
CA GLY A 45 6.96 3.78 -3.01
C GLY A 45 7.25 4.07 -1.54
N ALA A 46 7.92 3.16 -0.85
CA ALA A 46 8.37 3.32 0.53
C ALA A 46 9.48 4.37 0.65
N ALA A 47 10.47 4.36 -0.26
CA ALA A 47 11.53 5.37 -0.29
C ALA A 47 10.97 6.77 -0.58
N LEU A 48 10.03 6.89 -1.52
CA LEU A 48 9.34 8.16 -1.79
C LEU A 48 8.51 8.62 -0.58
N SER A 49 7.81 7.69 0.08
CA SER A 49 7.05 7.98 1.30
C SER A 49 7.97 8.41 2.45
N TRP A 50 9.16 7.83 2.59
CA TRP A 50 10.14 8.25 3.58
C TRP A 50 10.59 9.71 3.41
N VAL A 51 10.70 10.16 2.15
CA VAL A 51 11.07 11.55 1.84
C VAL A 51 9.89 12.52 2.03
N LEU A 52 8.66 12.04 1.81
CA LEU A 52 7.46 12.88 1.76
C LEU A 52 6.61 12.87 3.04
N ALA A 53 6.74 11.85 3.89
CA ALA A 53 5.87 11.59 5.02
C ALA A 53 6.52 11.92 6.37
N THR A 54 5.69 12.16 7.38
CA THR A 54 6.17 12.38 8.76
C THR A 54 6.82 11.11 9.33
N PRO A 55 7.74 11.24 10.31
CA PRO A 55 8.46 10.10 10.89
C PRO A 55 7.56 8.98 11.41
N GLU A 56 6.33 9.31 11.85
CA GLU A 56 5.38 8.29 12.32
C GLU A 56 4.91 7.37 11.18
N LEU A 57 4.65 7.92 10.00
CA LEU A 57 4.18 7.16 8.84
C LEU A 57 5.27 6.23 8.30
N ALA A 58 6.52 6.69 8.37
CA ALA A 58 7.66 5.88 8.00
C ALA A 58 7.79 4.65 8.91
N VAL A 59 7.80 4.83 10.25
CA VAL A 59 7.90 3.72 11.21
C VAL A 59 6.74 2.73 11.06
N ALA A 60 5.51 3.23 10.92
CA ALA A 60 4.34 2.39 10.72
C ALA A 60 4.42 1.55 9.44
N SER A 61 4.90 2.13 8.34
CA SER A 61 5.03 1.45 7.05
C SER A 61 6.11 0.36 7.09
N THR A 62 7.26 0.64 7.70
CA THR A 62 8.35 -0.33 7.84
C THR A 62 7.93 -1.51 8.72
N ALA A 63 7.22 -1.25 9.81
CA ALA A 63 6.71 -2.30 10.70
C ALA A 63 5.65 -3.18 9.99
N ALA A 64 4.72 -2.55 9.26
CA ALA A 64 3.71 -3.27 8.50
C ALA A 64 4.33 -4.15 7.40
N PHE A 65 5.33 -3.63 6.69
CA PHE A 65 6.04 -4.39 5.66
C PHE A 65 6.79 -5.60 6.25
N ALA A 66 7.56 -5.37 7.32
CA ALA A 66 8.28 -6.45 7.99
C ALA A 66 7.34 -7.56 8.43
N LEU A 67 6.22 -7.22 9.08
CA LEU A 67 5.21 -8.19 9.50
C LEU A 67 4.61 -8.97 8.32
N SER A 68 4.24 -8.27 7.24
CA SER A 68 3.70 -8.91 6.04
C SER A 68 4.69 -9.91 5.43
N GLU A 69 5.95 -9.52 5.30
CA GLU A 69 6.99 -10.38 4.74
C GLU A 69 7.25 -11.60 5.64
N THR A 70 7.27 -11.39 6.96
CA THR A 70 7.47 -12.51 7.90
C THR A 70 6.31 -13.50 7.83
N LEU A 71 5.08 -13.03 7.66
CA LEU A 71 3.91 -13.89 7.50
C LEU A 71 3.90 -14.62 6.17
N ASP A 72 4.32 -13.97 5.07
CA ASP A 72 4.45 -14.63 3.77
C ASP A 72 5.46 -15.79 3.83
N PHE A 73 6.61 -15.58 4.45
CA PHE A 73 7.61 -16.63 4.70
C PHE A 73 7.11 -17.72 5.65
N ALA A 74 6.46 -17.35 6.77
CA ALA A 74 6.07 -18.30 7.81
C ALA A 74 4.83 -19.12 7.47
N VAL A 75 3.89 -18.54 6.72
CA VAL A 75 2.56 -19.13 6.47
C VAL A 75 2.40 -19.53 5.01
N TYR A 76 2.77 -18.66 4.07
CA TYR A 76 2.45 -18.87 2.65
C TYR A 76 3.43 -19.80 1.95
N GLU A 77 4.73 -19.72 2.26
CA GLU A 77 5.74 -20.59 1.68
C GLU A 77 5.56 -22.08 2.03
N PRO A 78 5.19 -22.49 3.27
CA PRO A 78 4.89 -23.89 3.55
C PRO A 78 3.54 -24.40 3.01
N LEU A 79 2.65 -23.53 2.54
CA LEU A 79 1.34 -23.89 1.96
C LEU A 79 1.36 -23.99 0.42
N ARG A 80 2.50 -23.72 -0.22
CA ARG A 80 2.69 -23.76 -1.68
C ARG A 80 3.48 -25.00 -2.11
#